data_AF-A0A9W8FGE0-F1
#
_entry.id   AF-A0A9W8FGE0-F1
#
_cell.length_a   1.000
_cell.length_b   1.000
_cell.length_c   1.000
_cell.angle_alpha   90.00
_cell.angle_beta   90.00
_cell.angle_gamma   90.00
#
_symmetry.space_group_name_H-M   'P 1'
#
loop_
_entity.id
_entity.type
_entity.pdbx_description
1 polymer ?
#
loop_
_entity_poly.entity_id
_entity_poly.type
_entity_poly.pdbx_seq_one_letter_code
_entity_poly.pdbx_strand_id
1 'polypeptide(L)' 'MSGFDTRRNDRDGDTLDVLGELSLEVGAGLTKQQLAVALKLLRLGVNPSALVAITQELRKEAQYATVEQQTNGRSYPQ' A
#
# COMPACT_ATOMS: atom_id res chain seq x y z
N MET A 1 -10.92 33.24 -12.88
CA MET A 1 -10.88 31.77 -13.03
C MET A 1 -10.28 31.17 -11.76
N SER A 2 -11.04 30.36 -11.00
CA SER A 2 -10.57 29.20 -10.20
C SER A 2 -11.67 28.77 -9.22
N GLY A 3 -12.72 28.13 -9.74
CA GLY A 3 -13.79 27.50 -8.94
C GLY A 3 -14.12 26.08 -9.39
N PHE A 4 -13.42 25.60 -10.42
CA PHE A 4 -13.60 24.27 -11.01
C PHE A 4 -12.60 23.24 -10.49
N ASP A 5 -11.46 23.67 -9.93
CA ASP A 5 -10.41 22.77 -9.46
C ASP A 5 -10.73 22.12 -8.10
N THR A 6 -11.45 22.81 -7.20
CA THR A 6 -11.80 22.26 -5.88
C THR A 6 -12.67 21.00 -5.98
N ARG A 7 -13.67 20.97 -6.88
CA ARG A 7 -14.63 19.84 -6.97
C ARG A 7 -14.08 18.56 -7.59
N ARG A 8 -12.89 18.58 -8.21
CA ARG A 8 -12.24 17.34 -8.70
C ARG A 8 -11.50 16.64 -7.58
N ASN A 9 -10.86 17.39 -6.68
CA ASN A 9 -10.09 16.81 -5.57
C ASN A 9 -10.99 16.11 -4.54
N ASP A 10 -12.20 16.60 -4.29
CA ASP A 10 -13.13 15.97 -3.33
C ASP A 10 -13.53 14.55 -3.75
N ARG A 11 -13.77 14.31 -5.06
CA ARG A 11 -14.23 13.00 -5.56
C ARG A 11 -13.18 11.91 -5.50
N ASP A 12 -11.91 12.26 -5.74
CA ASP A 12 -10.80 11.31 -5.61
C ASP A 12 -10.54 10.98 -4.13
N GLY A 13 -10.76 11.94 -3.21
CA GLY A 13 -10.71 11.73 -1.76
C GLY A 13 -11.79 10.75 -1.29
N ASP A 14 -13.05 10.99 -1.65
CA ASP A 14 -14.18 10.13 -1.29
C ASP A 14 -13.98 8.68 -1.78
N THR A 15 -13.44 8.51 -3.00
CA THR A 15 -13.18 7.18 -3.56
C THR A 15 -12.09 6.43 -2.78
N LEU A 16 -11.02 7.12 -2.40
CA LEU A 16 -9.94 6.53 -1.59
C LEU A 16 -10.39 6.20 -0.17
N ASP A 17 -11.31 6.98 0.38
CA ASP A 17 -11.89 6.73 1.69
C ASP A 17 -12.73 5.46 1.70
N VAL A 18 -13.63 5.30 0.72
CA VAL A 18 -14.44 4.09 0.55
C VAL A 18 -13.55 2.86 0.31
N LEU A 19 -12.50 2.97 -0.52
CA LEU A 19 -11.56 1.86 -0.74
C LEU A 19 -10.73 1.53 0.51
N GLY A 20 -10.42 2.53 1.32
CA GLY A 20 -9.76 2.36 2.61
C GLY A 20 -10.64 1.57 3.60
N GLU A 21 -11.92 1.93 3.70
CA GLU A 21 -12.90 1.22 4.52
C GLU A 21 -13.08 -0.22 4.04
N LEU A 22 -13.22 -0.42 2.72
CA LEU A 22 -13.32 -1.75 2.12
C LEU A 22 -12.10 -2.62 2.43
N SER A 23 -10.89 -2.05 2.33
CA SER A 23 -9.63 -2.74 2.64
C SER A 23 -9.58 -3.27 4.08
N LEU A 24 -10.18 -2.54 5.03
CA LEU A 24 -10.30 -2.97 6.43
C LEU A 24 -11.32 -4.10 6.57
N GLU A 25 -12.51 -3.94 5.98
CA GLU A 25 -13.58 -4.95 6.02
C GLU A 25 -13.16 -6.30 5.44
N VAL A 26 -12.45 -6.30 4.30
CA VAL A 26 -11.99 -7.55 3.66
C VAL A 26 -10.65 -8.06 4.22
N GLY A 27 -10.03 -7.32 5.15
CA GLY A 27 -8.74 -7.70 5.74
C GLY A 27 -7.56 -7.68 4.76
N ALA A 28 -7.61 -6.85 3.70
CA ALA A 28 -6.52 -6.74 2.72
C ALA A 28 -5.25 -6.09 3.31
N GLY A 29 -5.41 -5.33 4.40
CA GLY A 29 -4.32 -4.68 5.12
C GLY A 29 -3.58 -3.64 4.28
N LEU A 30 -4.26 -3.02 3.31
CA LEU A 30 -3.70 -1.91 2.52
C LEU A 30 -4.08 -0.58 3.16
N THR A 31 -3.07 0.29 3.35
CA THR A 31 -3.28 1.66 3.83
C THR A 31 -3.81 2.56 2.71
N LYS A 32 -4.45 3.69 3.05
CA LYS A 32 -4.91 4.68 2.05
C LYS A 32 -3.78 5.14 1.11
N GLN A 33 -2.56 5.31 1.64
CA GLN A 33 -1.39 5.66 0.82
C GLN A 33 -1.02 4.54 -0.16
N GLN A 34 -1.04 3.28 0.29
CA GLN A 34 -0.77 2.12 -0.58
C GLN A 34 -1.85 1.98 -1.67
N LEU A 35 -3.12 2.19 -1.32
CA LEU A 35 -4.24 2.20 -2.28
C LEU A 35 -4.08 3.30 -3.34
N ALA A 36 -3.67 4.50 -2.94
CA ALA A 36 -3.41 5.60 -3.86
C ALA A 36 -2.29 5.29 -4.85
N VAL A 37 -1.20 4.63 -4.39
CA VAL A 37 -0.12 4.18 -5.27
C VAL A 37 -0.60 3.06 -6.20
N ALA A 38 -1.31 2.06 -5.67
CA ALA A 38 -1.85 0.96 -6.46
C ALA A 38 -2.79 1.48 -7.57
N LEU A 39 -3.68 2.42 -7.27
CA LEU A 39 -4.55 3.06 -8.26
C LEU A 39 -3.79 3.82 -9.34
N LYS A 40 -2.69 4.51 -8.99
CA LYS A 40 -1.83 5.16 -9.99
C LYS A 40 -1.22 4.13 -10.94
N LEU A 41 -0.72 3.01 -10.42
CA LEU A 41 -0.14 1.93 -11.24
C LEU A 41 -1.19 1.28 -12.14
N LEU A 42 -2.39 1.01 -11.60
CA LEU A 42 -3.51 0.49 -12.38
C LEU A 42 -3.94 1.46 -13.50
N ARG A 43 -3.96 2.78 -13.22
CA ARG A 43 -4.23 3.81 -14.23
C ARG A 43 -3.16 3.88 -15.34
N LEU A 44 -1.93 3.44 -15.06
CA LEU A 44 -0.86 3.28 -16.05
C LEU A 44 -0.95 1.97 -16.86
N GLY A 45 -1.97 1.13 -16.60
CA GLY A 45 -2.16 -0.13 -17.30
C GLY A 45 -1.35 -1.30 -16.72
N VAL A 46 -0.79 -1.15 -15.52
CA VAL A 46 -0.11 -2.27 -14.84
C VAL A 46 -1.11 -3.37 -14.55
N ASN A 47 -0.73 -4.62 -14.86
CA ASN A 47 -1.55 -5.80 -14.62
C ASN A 47 -1.84 -5.96 -13.10
N PRO A 48 -3.11 -6.04 -12.67
CA PRO A 48 -3.47 -6.21 -11.25
C PRO A 48 -2.83 -7.44 -10.60
N SER A 49 -2.79 -8.58 -11.30
CA SER A 49 -2.22 -9.82 -10.77
C SER A 49 -0.71 -9.70 -10.55
N ALA A 50 0.00 -9.01 -11.45
CA ALA A 50 1.42 -8.74 -11.28
C ALA A 50 1.68 -7.79 -10.10
N LEU A 51 0.84 -6.76 -9.94
CA LEU A 51 0.94 -5.83 -8.81
C LEU A 51 0.73 -6.54 -7.47
N VAL A 52 -0.21 -7.48 -7.41
CA VAL A 52 -0.43 -8.32 -6.22
C VAL A 52 0.82 -9.15 -5.91
N ALA A 53 1.41 -9.82 -6.90
CA ALA A 53 2.62 -10.62 -6.71
C ALA A 53 3.79 -9.78 -6.17
N ILE A 54 4.03 -8.60 -6.76
CA ILE A 54 5.08 -7.68 -6.29
C ILE A 54 4.81 -7.22 -4.85
N THR A 55 3.55 -6.86 -4.54
CA THR A 55 3.18 -6.41 -3.19
C THR A 55 3.38 -7.51 -2.15
N GLN A 56 3.08 -8.77 -2.50
CA GLN A 56 3.29 -9.91 -1.61
C GLN A 56 4.79 -10.17 -1.38
N GLU A 57 5.62 -10.12 -2.42
CA GLU A 57 7.06 -10.33 -2.26
C GLU A 57 7.69 -9.21 -1.41
N LEU A 58 7.34 -7.94 -1.66
CA LEU A 58 7.83 -6.82 -0.85
C LEU A 58 7.46 -6.94 0.64
N ARG A 59 6.23 -7.42 0.95
CA ARG A 59 5.81 -7.67 2.34
C ARG A 59 6.66 -8.77 2.98
N LYS A 60 6.96 -9.82 2.22
CA LYS A 60 7.76 -10.95 2.67
C LYS A 60 9.21 -10.54 2.93
N GLU A 61 9.82 -9.79 2.01
CA GLU A 61 11.16 -9.20 2.18
C GLU A 61 11.25 -8.29 3.40
N ALA A 62 10.25 -7.43 3.62
CA ALA A 62 10.19 -6.57 4.80
C ALA A 62 10.17 -7.37 6.11
N GLN A 63 9.48 -8.52 6.14
CA GLN A 63 9.50 -9.42 7.29
C GLN A 63 10.90 -10.00 7.52
N TYR A 64 11.57 -10.50 6.48
CA TYR A 64 12.93 -11.05 6.62
C TYR A 64 13.95 -10.00 7.08
N ALA A 65 13.88 -8.79 6.54
CA ALA A 65 14.77 -7.69 6.95
C ALA A 65 14.64 -7.37 8.46
N THR A 66 13.46 -7.50 9.04
CA THR A 66 13.27 -7.31 10.49
C THR A 66 13.83 -8.49 11.32
N VAL A 67 13.83 -9.70 10.78
CA VAL A 67 14.31 -10.91 11.48
C VAL A 67 15.84 -10.95 11.55
N GLU A 68 16.53 -10.58 10.46
CA GLU A 68 18.01 -10.55 10.43
C GLU A 68 18.62 -9.58 11.44
N GLN A 69 17.92 -8.47 11.74
CA GLN A 69 18.34 -7.52 12.76
C GLN A 69 18.19 -8.07 14.19
N GLN A 70 17.23 -8.96 14.43
CA GLN A 70 17.00 -9.56 15.76
C GLN A 70 17.95 -10.71 16.05
N THR A 71 18.40 -11.46 15.03
CA THR A 71 19.35 -12.56 15.20
C THR A 71 20.79 -12.07 15.38
N ASN A 72 21.18 -10.98 14.71
CA ASN A 72 22.54 -10.43 14.82
C ASN A 72 22.81 -9.69 16.15
N GLY A 73 21.78 -9.37 16.94
CA GLY A 73 21.94 -8.72 18.25
C GLY A 73 22.05 -9.67 19.45
N ARG A 74 21.95 -11.00 19.26
CA ARG A 74 21.86 -11.98 20.37
C ARG A 74 23.03 -12.95 20.53
N SER A 75 24.07 -12.85 19.69
CA SER A 75 25.26 -13.72 19.82
C SER A 75 26.48 -12.94 20.27
N TYR A 76 26.55 -12.69 21.58
CA TYR A 76 27.80 -12.74 22.33
C TYR A 76 27.54 -13.51 23.64
N PRO A 77 27.63 -14.85 23.63
CA PRO A 77 27.93 -15.57 24.86
C PRO A 77 29.37 -15.23 25.29
N GLN A 78 29.52 -15.05 26.60
CA GLN A 78 30.74 -14.69 27.34
C GLN A 78 31.90 -15.66 27.12
#